data_AF-A0AAP8T1M7-F1
#
_entry.id   AF-A0AAP8T1M7-F1
#
_cell.length_a   1.000
_cell.length_b   1.000
_cell.length_c   1.000
_cell.angle_alpha   90.00
_cell.angle_beta   90.00
_cell.angle_gamma   90.00
#
_symmetry.space_group_name_H-M   'P 1'
#
loop_
_entity.id
_entity.type
_entity.pdbx_description
1 polymer ?
#
loop_
_entity_poly.entity_id
_entity_poly.type
_entity_poly.pdbx_seq_one_letter_code
_entity_poly.pdbx_strand_id
1 'polypeptide(L)' 'NNWSQSIQNKCFIYSNDRDLLQLLNEHTSQIIAQKTGEIIYSMEHFNNDYGIHPKQWVDVKALLGDTSDNIPGCPGVGEK' A
#
# COMPACT_ATOMS: atom_id res chain seq x y z
N ASN A 1 -23.99 26.76 8.73
CA ASN A 1 -23.57 25.34 8.73
C ASN A 1 -22.07 25.25 8.58
N ASN A 2 -21.34 25.26 9.71
CA ASN A 2 -19.87 25.20 9.76
C ASN A 2 -19.38 23.74 9.95
N TRP A 3 -19.77 22.84 9.05
CA TRP A 3 -19.44 21.40 9.14
C TRP A 3 -18.49 20.93 8.04
N SER A 4 -17.55 21.78 7.62
CA SER A 4 -16.47 21.35 6.73
C SER A 4 -15.19 22.10 7.07
N GLN A 5 -14.73 21.98 8.31
CA GLN A 5 -13.29 21.97 8.52
C GLN A 5 -12.81 20.66 7.90
N SER A 6 -12.29 20.75 6.68
CA SER A 6 -11.50 19.71 6.05
C SER A 6 -10.35 19.39 7.00
N ILE A 7 -10.51 18.32 7.77
CA ILE A 7 -9.49 17.84 8.67
C ILE A 7 -8.38 17.27 7.77
N GLN A 8 -7.35 18.09 7.47
CA GLN A 8 -6.09 17.63 6.88
C GLN A 8 -5.27 16.85 7.94
N ASN A 9 -5.88 15.87 8.61
CA ASN A 9 -5.16 15.06 9.57
C ASN A 9 -4.40 13.96 8.82
N LYS A 10 -3.13 13.81 9.17
CA LYS A 10 -2.32 12.66 8.77
C LYS A 10 -2.99 11.39 9.30
N CYS A 11 -3.32 10.48 8.40
CA CYS A 11 -3.90 9.18 8.70
C CYS A 11 -2.77 8.13 8.76
N PHE A 12 -2.74 7.35 9.82
CA PHE A 12 -1.78 6.25 9.98
C PHE A 12 -2.54 4.93 10.08
N ILE A 13 -2.23 4.00 9.19
CA ILE A 13 -2.79 2.65 9.18
C ILE A 13 -1.77 1.75 9.86
N TYR A 14 -2.08 1.24 11.06
CA TYR A 14 -1.19 0.28 11.71
C TYR A 14 -1.53 -1.14 11.25
N SER A 15 -0.69 -1.70 10.38
CA SER A 15 -0.88 -3.06 9.86
C SER A 15 0.38 -3.55 9.16
N ASN A 16 0.61 -4.86 9.19
CA ASN A 16 1.64 -5.52 8.39
C ASN A 16 1.12 -6.04 7.04
N ASP A 17 -0.17 -5.86 6.78
CA ASP A 17 -0.80 -6.25 5.52
C ASP A 17 -0.35 -5.32 4.39
N ARG A 18 0.32 -5.89 3.38
CA ARG A 18 0.85 -5.13 2.23
C ARG A 18 -0.23 -4.76 1.22
N ASP A 19 -1.43 -5.30 1.33
CA ASP A 19 -2.53 -4.93 0.42
C ASP A 19 -3.09 -3.56 0.75
N LEU A 20 -2.86 -3.08 1.99
CA LEU A 20 -3.18 -1.73 2.42
C LEU A 20 -2.22 -0.68 1.83
N LEU A 21 -1.11 -1.09 1.22
CA LEU A 21 -0.20 -0.17 0.52
C LEU A 21 -0.91 0.59 -0.61
N GLN A 22 -1.97 0.03 -1.20
CA GLN A 22 -2.78 0.71 -2.22
C GLN A 22 -3.45 2.01 -1.71
N LEU A 23 -3.62 2.14 -0.39
CA LEU A 23 -4.28 3.30 0.25
C LEU A 23 -3.31 4.45 0.55
N LEU A 24 -2.01 4.25 0.34
CA LEU A 24 -1.00 5.28 0.58
C LEU A 24 -1.20 6.50 -0.31
N ASN A 25 -1.13 7.68 0.30
CA ASN A 25 -1.24 8.97 -0.38
C ASN A 25 -0.50 10.05 0.41
N GLU A 26 -0.59 11.32 0.00
CA GLU A 26 0.10 12.46 0.64
C GLU A 26 -0.24 12.64 2.14
N HIS A 27 -1.41 12.16 2.57
CA HIS A 27 -1.90 12.26 3.94
C HIS A 27 -2.02 10.91 4.66
N THR A 28 -1.89 9.79 3.96
CA THR A 28 -2.03 8.44 4.51
C THR A 28 -0.72 7.67 4.42
N SER A 29 -0.21 7.25 5.58
CA SER A 29 0.95 6.37 5.69
C SER A 29 0.59 5.09 6.44
N GLN A 30 1.33 4.01 6.19
CA GLN A 30 1.17 2.75 6.89
C GLN A 30 2.29 2.55 7.91
N ILE A 31 1.96 2.10 9.10
CA ILE A 31 2.94 1.69 10.11
C ILE A 31 3.11 0.18 9.99
N ILE A 32 4.31 -0.24 9.62
CA ILE A 32 4.69 -1.65 9.49
C ILE A 32 5.53 -2.00 10.71
N ALA A 33 5.05 -2.96 11.49
CA ALA A 33 5.76 -3.52 12.63
C ALA A 33 6.79 -4.54 12.16
N GLN A 34 8.06 -4.23 12.38
CA GLN A 34 9.22 -5.08 12.11
C GLN A 34 9.82 -5.63 13.40
N LYS A 35 10.72 -6.61 13.29
CA LYS A 35 11.41 -7.21 14.44
C LYS A 35 12.21 -6.20 15.28
N THR A 36 12.66 -5.11 14.67
CA THR A 36 13.51 -4.08 15.29
C THR A 36 12.72 -2.82 15.70
N GLY A 37 11.40 -2.78 15.47
CA GLY A 37 10.56 -1.62 15.77
C GLY A 37 9.48 -1.37 14.72
N GLU A 38 8.87 -0.20 14.77
CA GLU A 38 7.83 0.22 13.84
C GLU A 38 8.41 1.19 12.81
N ILE A 39 8.08 1.01 11.53
CA ILE A 39 8.46 1.95 10.48
C ILE A 39 7.22 2.63 9.92
N ILE A 40 7.32 3.94 9.65
CA ILE A 40 6.29 4.68 8.92
C ILE A 40 6.61 4.55 7.44
N TYR A 41 5.85 3.71 6.77
CA TYR A 41 5.90 3.46 5.34
C TYR A 41 5.00 4.46 4.61
N SER A 42 5.62 5.39 3.90
CA SER A 42 4.93 6.45 3.14
C SER A 42 4.88 6.13 1.65
N MET A 43 4.10 6.92 0.89
CA MET A 43 4.07 6.83 -0.57
C MET A 43 5.46 6.96 -1.22
N GLU A 44 6.37 7.75 -0.65
CA GLU A 44 7.73 7.90 -1.15
C GLU A 44 8.54 6.59 -0.98
N HIS A 45 8.39 5.92 0.17
CA HIS A 45 8.99 4.60 0.38
C HIS A 45 8.45 3.58 -0.64
N PHE A 46 7.13 3.59 -0.87
CA PHE A 46 6.50 2.71 -1.86
C PHE A 46 7.04 2.96 -3.27
N ASN A 47 7.13 4.22 -3.70
CA ASN A 47 7.65 4.56 -5.02
C ASN A 47 9.12 4.16 -5.18
N ASN A 48 9.94 4.27 -4.12
CA ASN A 48 11.33 3.84 -4.16
C ASN A 48 11.49 2.32 -4.24
N ASP A 49 10.66 1.58 -3.51
CA ASP A 49 10.74 0.11 -3.45
C ASP A 49 10.17 -0.55 -4.72
N TYR A 50 9.05 -0.03 -5.24
CA TYR A 50 8.30 -0.65 -6.33
C TYR A 50 8.38 0.10 -7.66
N GLY A 51 8.85 1.35 -7.68
CA GLY A 51 8.95 2.16 -8.90
C GLY A 51 7.60 2.53 -9.53
N ILE A 52 6.49 2.29 -8.84
CA ILE A 52 5.12 2.50 -9.32
C ILE A 52 4.28 3.26 -8.29
N HIS A 53 3.18 3.86 -8.74
CA HIS A 53 2.27 4.55 -7.83
C HIS A 53 1.45 3.53 -7.02
N PRO A 54 1.15 3.78 -5.72
CA PRO A 54 0.26 2.95 -4.91
C PRO A 54 -1.07 2.54 -5.56
N LYS A 55 -1.66 3.39 -6.41
CA LYS A 55 -2.91 3.09 -7.12
C LYS A 55 -2.76 1.96 -8.15
N GLN A 56 -1.55 1.75 -8.67
CA GLN A 56 -1.22 0.67 -9.60
C GLN A 56 -0.86 -0.63 -8.88
N TRP A 57 -0.77 -0.60 -7.54
CA TRP A 57 -0.49 -1.79 -6.73
C TRP A 57 -1.54 -2.87 -6.93
N VAL A 58 -2.81 -2.48 -7.05
CA VAL A 58 -3.92 -3.41 -7.32
C VAL A 58 -3.77 -4.08 -8.69
N ASP A 59 -3.32 -3.33 -9.71
CA ASP A 59 -3.07 -3.88 -11.05
C ASP A 59 -1.90 -4.86 -11.04
N VAL A 60 -0.82 -4.53 -10.32
CA VAL A 60 0.33 -5.43 -10.15
C VAL A 60 -0.06 -6.71 -9.42
N LYS A 61 -0.83 -6.61 -8.34
CA LYS A 61 -1.37 -7.77 -7.62
C LYS A 61 -2.32 -8.60 -8.48
N ALA A 62 -3.16 -7.95 -9.31
CA ALA A 62 -4.02 -8.66 -10.25
C ALA A 62 -3.23 -9.39 -11.34
N LEU A 63 -2.10 -8.84 -11.79
CA LEU A 63 -1.23 -9.47 -12.78
C LEU A 63 -0.39 -10.60 -12.19
N LEU A 64 0.26 -10.38 -11.05
CA LEU A 64 1.08 -11.39 -10.36
C LEU A 64 0.23 -12.50 -9.75
N GLY A 65 -1.04 -12.21 -9.46
CA GLY A 65 -1.91 -13.05 -8.65
C GLY A 65 -1.68 -12.84 -7.17
N ASP A 66 -2.67 -13.23 -6.39
CA ASP A 66 -2.56 -13.27 -4.94
C ASP A 66 -2.76 -14.70 -4.47
N THR A 67 -1.64 -15.34 -4.13
CA THR A 67 -1.62 -16.70 -3.59
C THR A 67 -2.31 -16.81 -2.24
N SER A 68 -2.43 -15.72 -1.48
CA SER A 68 -3.13 -15.71 -0.19
C SER A 68 -4.66 -15.65 -0.38
N ASP A 69 -5.12 -14.94 -1.42
CA ASP A 69 -6.56 -14.84 -1.76
C ASP A 69 -7.03 -15.88 -2.78
N ASN A 70 -6.16 -16.84 -3.14
CA ASN A 70 -6.44 -17.89 -4.12
C ASN A 70 -6.80 -17.33 -5.52
N ILE A 71 -6.29 -16.13 -5.85
CA ILE A 71 -6.50 -15.46 -7.13
C ILE A 71 -5.37 -15.90 -8.07
N PRO A 72 -5.66 -16.71 -9.10
CA PRO A 72 -4.65 -17.13 -10.05
C PRO A 72 -4.16 -15.90 -10.84
N GLY A 73 -2.85 -15.66 -10.78
CA GLY A 73 -2.20 -14.61 -11.55
C GLY A 73 -2.26 -14.88 -13.06
N CYS A 74 -1.95 -13.86 -13.85
CA CYS A 74 -1.91 -13.99 -15.29
C CYS A 74 -0.70 -14.86 -15.71
N PRO A 75 -0.92 -16.00 -16.42
CA PRO A 75 0.18 -16.87 -16.81
C PRO A 75 1.14 -16.13 -17.76
N GLY A 76 2.39 -15.94 -17.31
CA GLY A 76 3.46 -15.29 -18.08
C GLY A 76 3.87 -13.90 -17.63
N VAL A 77 3.23 -13.33 -16.59
CA VAL A 77 3.61 -12.05 -15.99
C VAL A 77 4.04 -12.26 -14.54
N GLY A 78 5.36 -12.20 -14.31
CA GLY A 78 6.02 -12.47 -13.03
C GLY A 78 7.39 -13.11 -13.27
N GLU A 79 8.40 -12.78 -12.46
CA GLU A 79 9.75 -13.34 -12.63
C GLU A 79 9.72 -14.87 -12.52
N LYS A 80 10.43 -15.53 -13.43
CA LYS A 80 10.84 -16.92 -13.28
C LYS A 80 11.98 -17.05 -12.29
#